data_AF-A0AAE3XBZ2-F1
#
_entry.id   AF-A0AAE3XBZ2-F1
#
_cell.length_a   1.000
_cell.length_b   1.000
_cell.length_c   1.000
_cell.angle_alpha   90.00
_cell.angle_beta   90.00
_cell.angle_gamma   90.00
#
_symmetry.space_group_name_H-M   'P 1'
#
loop_
_entity.id
_entity.type
_entity.pdbx_description
1 polymer ?
#
loop_
_entity_poly.entity_id
_entity_poly.type
_entity_poly.pdbx_seq_one_letter_code
_entity_poly.pdbx_strand_id
1 'polypeptide(L)'
;MPIYDVTSSGRTPVLEAAGRLVTLDPASLSSTDLERLGSVRAEEWTLRGLIAVPSDWLMDRITELATADTPRPFGAEVDGAWYFLSPVHTVPTIEEEHVIVGLYR
;
A
#
# COMPACT_ATOMS: atom_id res chain seq x y z
N MET A 1 11.75 -3.22 4.15
CA MET A 1 10.48 -2.47 4.19
C MET A 1 9.73 -2.86 5.45
N PRO A 2 9.28 -1.90 6.28
CA PRO A 2 8.54 -2.21 7.50
C PRO A 2 7.20 -2.87 7.19
N ILE A 3 6.91 -3.96 7.90
CA ILE A 3 5.62 -4.64 7.86
C ILE A 3 4.64 -3.89 8.77
N TYR A 4 3.43 -3.69 8.28
CA TYR A 4 2.32 -3.10 9.01
C TYR A 4 1.17 -4.10 9.10
N ASP A 5 0.68 -4.31 10.32
CA ASP A 5 -0.49 -5.13 10.59
C ASP A 5 -1.75 -4.25 10.62
N VAL A 6 -2.90 -4.84 10.24
CA VAL A 6 -4.20 -4.16 10.25
C VAL A 6 -4.81 -4.31 11.64
N THR A 7 -4.82 -3.21 12.41
CA THR A 7 -5.37 -3.22 13.78
C THR A 7 -6.86 -2.90 13.83
N SER A 8 -7.37 -2.25 12.78
CA SER A 8 -8.79 -1.99 12.57
C SER A 8 -9.12 -2.07 11.09
N SER A 9 -10.11 -2.86 10.72
CA SER A 9 -10.62 -3.01 9.34
C SER A 9 -11.91 -2.23 9.10
N GLY A 10 -12.16 -1.19 9.91
CA GLY A 10 -13.33 -0.32 9.77
C GLY A 10 -13.33 0.49 8.46
N ARG A 11 -14.22 1.49 8.38
CA ARG A 11 -14.36 2.34 7.18
C ARG A 11 -13.03 2.91 6.67
N THR A 12 -12.19 3.34 7.61
CA THR A 12 -10.79 3.70 7.39
C THR A 12 -9.95 2.68 8.15
N PRO A 13 -9.22 1.80 7.46
CA PRO A 13 -8.34 0.86 8.13
C PRO A 13 -7.23 1.58 8.89
N VAL A 14 -6.81 1.02 10.03
CA VAL A 14 -5.66 1.50 10.79
C VAL A 14 -4.55 0.47 10.68
N LEU A 15 -3.35 0.95 10.35
CA LEU A 15 -2.15 0.16 10.16
C LEU A 15 -1.12 0.54 11.24
N GLU A 16 -0.54 -0.46 11.89
CA GLU A 16 0.53 -0.26 12.88
C GLU A 16 1.76 -1.09 12.54
N ALA A 17 2.94 -0.53 12.81
CA ALA A 17 4.20 -1.21 12.51
C ALA A 17 4.35 -2.48 13.36
N ALA A 18 4.54 -3.62 12.70
CA ALA A 18 4.66 -4.93 13.33
C ALA A 18 6.04 -5.19 13.97
N GLY A 19 6.96 -4.22 13.90
CA GLY A 19 8.36 -4.38 14.33
C GLY A 19 9.19 -5.35 13.48
N ARG A 20 8.68 -5.75 12.31
CA ARG A 20 9.33 -6.68 11.37
C ARG A 20 9.58 -6.01 10.02
N LEU A 21 10.50 -6.58 9.23
CA LEU A 21 10.86 -6.08 7.91
C LEU A 21 10.74 -7.19 6.87
N VAL A 22 10.24 -6.84 5.68
CA VAL A 22 10.37 -7.65 4.46
C VAL A 22 11.39 -7.02 3.52
N THR A 23 12.13 -7.83 2.76
CA THR A 23 13.09 -7.30 1.78
C THR A 23 12.39 -7.12 0.44
N LEU A 24 12.61 -5.98 -0.21
CA LEU A 24 12.26 -5.78 -1.62
C LEU A 24 13.52 -6.06 -2.43
N ASP A 25 13.47 -7.04 -3.33
CA ASP A 25 14.54 -7.22 -4.30
C ASP A 25 14.45 -6.12 -5.37
N PRO A 26 15.43 -5.21 -5.51
CA PRO A 26 15.38 -4.18 -6.55
C PRO A 26 15.28 -4.76 -7.97
N ALA A 27 15.75 -5.99 -8.19
CA ALA A 27 15.65 -6.66 -9.48
C ALA A 27 14.22 -7.10 -9.83
N SER A 28 13.30 -7.15 -8.86
CA SER A 28 11.88 -7.43 -9.10
C SER A 28 11.12 -6.23 -9.70
N LEU A 29 11.70 -5.03 -9.63
CA LEU A 29 11.07 -3.80 -10.09
C LEU A 29 11.33 -3.59 -11.59
N SER A 30 10.25 -3.43 -12.36
CA SER A 30 10.36 -2.98 -13.74
C SER A 30 10.69 -1.49 -13.82
N SER A 31 11.16 -1.01 -14.98
CA SER A 31 11.36 0.42 -15.21
C SER A 31 10.09 1.25 -14.93
N THR A 32 8.92 0.70 -15.26
CA THR A 32 7.62 1.31 -14.97
C THR A 32 7.34 1.44 -13.48
N ASP A 33 7.75 0.44 -12.68
CA ASP A 33 7.57 0.48 -11.22
C ASP A 33 8.50 1.53 -10.60
N LEU A 34 9.74 1.61 -11.09
CA LEU A 34 10.72 2.63 -10.67
C LEU A 34 10.25 4.05 -11.03
N GLU A 35 9.74 4.25 -12.23
CA GLU A 35 9.14 5.53 -12.64
C GLU A 35 7.96 5.90 -11.73
N ARG A 36 7.11 4.94 -11.36
CA ARG A 36 5.98 5.18 -10.45
C ARG A 36 6.38 5.51 -9.02
N LEU A 37 7.47 4.92 -8.53
CA LEU A 37 8.06 5.27 -7.24
C LEU A 37 8.65 6.68 -7.25
N GLY A 38 9.25 7.09 -8.38
CA GLY A 38 9.85 8.41 -8.56
C GLY A 38 8.87 9.51 -8.96
N SER A 39 7.67 9.16 -9.43
CA SER A 39 6.67 10.10 -9.93
C SER A 39 5.65 10.49 -8.87
N VAL A 40 5.29 11.78 -8.85
CA VAL A 40 4.07 12.25 -8.18
C VAL A 40 2.88 11.55 -8.84
N ARG A 41 2.23 10.62 -8.14
CA ARG A 41 1.04 9.94 -8.67
C ARG A 41 -0.15 10.88 -8.59
N ALA A 42 -0.96 10.86 -9.66
CA ALA A 42 -2.29 11.44 -9.75
C ALA A 42 -2.38 12.85 -9.13
N GLU A 43 -1.92 13.84 -9.89
CA GLU A 43 -2.24 15.27 -9.76
C GLU A 43 -1.91 16.01 -8.45
N GLU A 44 -1.40 15.41 -7.36
CA GLU A 44 -0.89 16.19 -6.21
C GLU A 44 -0.19 15.38 -5.08
N TRP A 45 -0.25 14.05 -5.07
CA TRP A 45 0.20 13.28 -3.91
C TRP A 45 1.66 12.82 -3.99
N THR A 46 2.42 13.12 -2.94
CA THR A 46 3.85 12.80 -2.86
C THR A 46 4.06 11.49 -2.10
N LEU A 47 4.94 10.62 -2.60
CA LEU A 47 5.36 9.42 -1.87
C LEU A 47 6.06 9.81 -0.57
N ARG A 48 5.54 9.34 0.56
CA ARG A 48 6.09 9.58 1.91
C ARG A 48 6.86 8.40 2.46
N GLY A 49 6.55 7.19 1.99
CA GLY A 49 7.23 5.99 2.43
C GLY A 49 6.71 4.73 1.74
N LEU A 50 7.43 3.64 1.96
CA LEU A 50 7.08 2.31 1.49
C LEU A 50 6.86 1.41 2.70
N ILE A 51 5.76 0.67 2.68
CA ILE A 51 5.41 -0.29 3.72
C ILE A 51 5.00 -1.61 3.09
N ALA A 52 5.03 -2.68 3.86
CA ALA A 52 4.50 -3.97 3.48
C ALA A 52 3.23 -4.26 4.27
N VAL A 53 2.18 -4.69 3.58
CA VAL A 53 0.86 -4.99 4.16
C VAL A 53 0.45 -6.42 3.78
N PRO A 54 -0.38 -7.11 4.59
CA PRO A 54 -0.84 -8.47 4.26
C PRO A 54 -1.53 -8.51 2.89
N SER A 55 -1.14 -9.48 2.04
CA SER A 55 -1.68 -9.61 0.68
C SER A 55 -3.18 -9.83 0.67
N ASP A 56 -3.67 -10.67 1.57
CA ASP A 56 -5.08 -11.06 1.63
C ASP A 56 -5.96 -9.88 1.98
N TRP A 57 -5.54 -9.09 2.98
CA TRP A 57 -6.22 -7.86 3.35
C TRP A 57 -6.26 -6.84 2.19
N LEU A 58 -5.14 -6.66 1.50
CA LEU A 58 -5.05 -5.75 0.36
C LEU A 58 -6.04 -6.16 -0.74
N MET A 59 -6.09 -7.46 -1.06
CA MET A 59 -7.00 -8.01 -2.06
C MET A 59 -8.46 -7.86 -1.65
N ASP A 60 -8.81 -8.24 -0.42
CA ASP A 60 -10.17 -8.08 0.11
C ASP A 60 -10.63 -6.63 0.02
N ARG A 61 -9.75 -5.69 0.37
CA ARG A 61 -10.08 -4.27 0.38
C ARG A 61 -10.22 -3.69 -1.03
N ILE A 62 -9.38 -4.10 -1.98
CA ILE A 62 -9.54 -3.73 -3.39
C ILE A 62 -10.87 -4.25 -3.92
N THR A 63 -11.23 -5.50 -3.62
CA THR A 63 -12.52 -6.09 -4.02
C THR A 63 -13.70 -5.35 -3.40
N GLU A 64 -13.65 -5.05 -2.10
CA GLU A 64 -14.68 -4.27 -1.42
C GLU A 64 -14.89 -2.91 -2.09
N LEU A 65 -13.80 -2.18 -2.34
CA LEU A 65 -13.85 -0.85 -2.97
C LEU A 65 -14.34 -0.91 -4.43
N ALA A 66 -13.98 -1.94 -5.18
CA ALA A 66 -14.44 -2.15 -6.55
C ALA A 66 -15.96 -2.45 -6.62
N THR A 67 -16.52 -3.06 -5.58
CA THR A 67 -17.96 -3.38 -5.49
C THR A 67 -18.79 -2.32 -4.78
N ALA A 68 -18.15 -1.26 -4.24
CA ALA A 68 -18.85 -0.23 -3.49
C ALA A 68 -19.63 0.72 -4.42
N ASP A 69 -20.87 1.04 -4.05
CA ASP A 69 -21.73 2.00 -4.79
C ASP A 69 -21.14 3.41 -4.90
N THR A 70 -20.22 3.76 -4.00
CA THR A 70 -19.53 5.06 -3.98
C THR A 70 -18.03 4.84 -4.11
N PRO A 71 -17.41 5.33 -5.21
CA PRO A 71 -15.96 5.28 -5.39
C PRO A 71 -15.27 5.95 -4.21
N ARG A 72 -14.32 5.24 -3.61
CA ARG A 72 -13.53 5.73 -2.48
C ARG A 72 -12.06 5.46 -2.74
N PRO A 73 -11.15 6.39 -2.38
CA PRO A 73 -9.74 6.15 -2.52
C PRO A 73 -9.31 5.02 -1.59
N PHE A 74 -8.44 4.14 -2.09
CA PHE A 74 -7.83 3.10 -1.28
C PHE A 74 -6.78 3.74 -0.36
N GLY A 75 -7.03 3.75 0.94
CA GLY A 75 -6.15 4.38 1.91
C GLY A 75 -6.35 3.84 3.31
N ALA A 76 -5.41 4.16 4.19
CA ALA A 76 -5.40 3.76 5.59
C ALA A 76 -4.80 4.86 6.47
N GLU A 77 -5.10 4.78 7.76
CA GLU A 77 -4.45 5.58 8.79
C GLU A 77 -3.15 4.89 9.23
N VAL A 78 -2.05 5.64 9.21
CA VAL A 78 -0.73 5.24 9.68
C VAL A 78 -0.23 6.34 10.61
N ASP A 79 0.14 6.00 11.84
CA ASP A 79 0.62 6.96 12.85
C ASP A 79 -0.29 8.20 13.03
N GLY A 80 -1.61 7.99 12.99
CA GLY A 80 -2.62 9.06 13.16
C GLY A 80 -2.82 9.97 11.94
N ALA A 81 -2.24 9.63 10.77
CA ALA A 81 -2.45 10.35 9.53
C ALA A 81 -2.97 9.42 8.42
N TRP A 82 -3.92 9.92 7.63
CA TRP A 82 -4.44 9.19 6.48
C TRP A 82 -3.48 9.28 5.29
N TYR A 83 -3.21 8.14 4.67
CA TYR A 83 -2.43 8.02 3.44
C TYR A 83 -3.24 7.27 2.38
N PHE A 84 -3.08 7.71 1.14
CA PHE A 84 -3.44 6.88 0.01
C PHE A 84 -2.43 5.76 -0.15
N LEU A 85 -2.95 4.56 -0.38
CA LEU A 85 -2.15 3.37 -0.59
C LEU A 85 -2.17 3.00 -2.07
N SER A 86 -1.01 2.62 -2.59
CA SER A 86 -0.94 2.02 -3.91
C SER A 86 0.15 0.95 -3.95
N PRO A 87 -0.11 -0.23 -4.56
CA PRO A 87 0.94 -1.17 -4.90
C PRO A 87 2.08 -0.49 -5.65
N VAL A 88 3.31 -0.87 -5.28
CA VAL A 88 4.53 -0.44 -5.97
C VAL A 88 4.64 -1.12 -7.32
N HIS A 89 4.45 -2.44 -7.33
CA HIS A 89 4.47 -3.23 -8.54
C HIS A 89 3.18 -3.02 -9.34
N THR A 90 3.32 -2.84 -10.65
CA THR A 90 2.22 -2.75 -11.60
C THR A 90 1.39 -4.03 -11.63
N VAL A 91 2.04 -5.16 -11.39
CA VAL A 91 1.42 -6.44 -11.05
C VAL A 91 1.81 -6.74 -9.60
N PRO A 92 0.87 -6.85 -8.65
CA PRO A 92 1.20 -7.08 -7.25
C PRO A 92 2.10 -8.31 -7.06
N THR A 93 3.34 -8.08 -6.60
CA THR A 93 4.24 -9.14 -6.16
C THR A 93 4.02 -9.40 -4.68
N ILE A 94 3.85 -10.67 -4.31
CA ILE A 94 3.72 -11.12 -2.94
C ILE A 94 5.11 -11.56 -2.46
N GLU A 95 5.64 -10.85 -1.46
CA GLU A 95 6.87 -11.16 -0.74
C GLU A 95 6.50 -11.66 0.64
N GLU A 96 6.71 -12.94 0.93
CA GLU A 96 6.42 -13.54 2.25
C GLU A 96 5.00 -13.21 2.76
N GLU A 97 3.97 -13.40 1.93
CA GLU A 97 2.54 -13.09 2.23
C GLU A 97 2.21 -11.58 2.33
N HIS A 98 3.15 -10.70 1.98
CA HIS A 98 2.95 -9.25 2.02
C HIS A 98 3.09 -8.64 0.63
N VAL A 99 2.38 -7.54 0.42
CA VAL A 99 2.54 -6.70 -0.77
C VAL A 99 3.12 -5.36 -0.35
N ILE A 100 4.12 -4.90 -1.09
CA ILE A 100 4.72 -3.58 -0.85
C ILE A 100 3.89 -2.50 -1.52
N VAL A 101 3.47 -1.53 -0.70
CA VAL A 101 2.65 -0.39 -1.10
C VAL A 101 3.36 0.92 -0.75
N GLY A 102 3.14 1.94 -1.56
CA GLY A 102 3.52 3.31 -1.25
C GLY A 102 2.45 4.02 -0.44
N LEU A 103 2.90 4.84 0.51
CA LEU A 103 2.12 5.81 1.26
C LEU A 103 2.19 7.16 0.55
N TYR A 104 1.07 7.69 0.07
CA TYR A 104 1.01 8.95 -0.66
C TYR A 104 0.19 9.99 0.09
N ARG A 105 0.73 11.22 0.20
CA ARG A 105 0.10 12.38 0.84
C ARG A 105 0.64 13.70 0.30
#